data_AF-A0A258E7P2-F1
#
_entry.id   AF-A0A258E7P2-F1
#
_cell.length_a   1.000
_cell.length_b   1.000
_cell.length_c   1.000
_cell.angle_alpha   90.00
_cell.angle_beta   90.00
_cell.angle_gamma   90.00
#
_symmetry.space_group_name_H-M   'P 1'
#
loop_
_entity.id
_entity.type
_entity.pdbx_description
1 polymer ?
#
loop_
_entity_poly.entity_id
_entity_poly.type
_entity_poly.pdbx_seq_one_letter_code
_entity_poly.pdbx_strand_id
1 'polypeptide(L)'
;MAEAQRRLVAANARIGVARAAFYPRISLGLGAGYQAVEAPIVSADTGFWALGPINTIFNLFDGGGRRARLAMSRADYEELAAGYRQTVLDAFQEVEDGLSRMDALTGQDREQRIAAQAAARAEGLALERYRDGAADYLEVTT
;
A
#
# COMPACT_ATOMS: atom_id res chain seq x y z
N MET A 1 4.32 2.38 -0.01
CA MET A 1 4.19 1.86 -1.39
C MET A 1 4.94 0.55 -1.63
N ALA A 2 6.26 0.47 -1.41
CA ALA A 2 7.04 -0.75 -1.69
C ALA A 2 6.57 -2.00 -0.91
N GLU A 3 6.03 -1.84 0.30
CA GLU A 3 5.47 -2.96 1.06
C GLU A 3 4.14 -3.46 0.49
N ALA A 4 3.22 -2.57 0.14
CA ALA A 4 1.94 -2.93 -0.48
C ALA A 4 2.14 -3.64 -1.82
N GLN A 5 3.06 -3.14 -2.65
CA GLN A 5 3.43 -3.80 -3.91
C GLN A 5 4.05 -5.18 -3.69
N ARG A 6 4.96 -5.33 -2.70
CA ARG A 6 5.53 -6.63 -2.35
C ARG A 6 4.46 -7.61 -1.86
N ARG A 7 3.50 -7.15 -1.07
CA ARG A 7 2.36 -7.97 -0.62
C ARG A 7 1.49 -8.43 -1.79
N LEU A 8 1.19 -7.54 -2.75
CA LEU A 8 0.43 -7.87 -3.95
C LEU A 8 1.15 -8.90 -4.82
N VAL A 9 2.45 -8.73 -5.04
CA VAL A 9 3.30 -9.70 -5.78
C VAL A 9 3.33 -11.05 -5.07
N ALA A 10 3.48 -11.05 -3.74
CA ALA A 10 3.44 -12.28 -2.95
C ALA A 10 2.07 -12.98 -3.04
N ALA A 11 0.96 -12.22 -3.01
CA ALA A 11 -0.38 -12.78 -3.18
C ALA A 11 -0.58 -13.39 -4.57
N ASN A 12 -0.10 -12.72 -5.63
CA ASN A 12 -0.13 -13.27 -6.98
C ASN A 12 0.67 -14.59 -7.07
N ALA A 13 1.84 -14.66 -6.43
CA ALA A 13 2.62 -15.90 -6.36
C ALA A 13 1.85 -17.03 -5.64
N ARG A 14 1.09 -16.73 -4.58
CA ARG A 14 0.25 -17.71 -3.88
C ARG A 14 -0.86 -18.28 -4.78
N ILE A 15 -1.44 -17.49 -5.68
CA ILE A 15 -2.38 -18.00 -6.70
C ILE A 15 -1.70 -19.06 -7.57
N GLY A 16 -0.45 -18.82 -7.97
CA GLY A 16 0.37 -19.79 -8.70
C GLY A 16 0.58 -21.08 -7.93
N VAL A 17 0.93 -20.99 -6.64
CA VAL A 17 1.06 -22.16 -5.74
C VAL A 17 -0.26 -22.91 -5.59
N ALA A 18 -1.38 -22.21 -5.41
CA ALA A 18 -2.71 -22.81 -5.32
C ALA A 18 -3.11 -23.50 -6.63
N ARG A 19 -2.73 -22.94 -7.78
CA ARG A 19 -2.92 -23.57 -9.10
C ARG A 19 -2.02 -24.80 -9.29
N ALA A 20 -0.79 -24.76 -8.80
CA ALA A 20 0.14 -25.88 -8.87
C ALA A 20 -0.40 -27.14 -8.17
N ALA A 21 -1.26 -26.98 -7.16
CA ALA A 21 -1.91 -28.10 -6.46
C ALA A 21 -2.82 -28.96 -7.37
N PHE A 22 -3.22 -28.47 -8.56
CA PHE A 22 -3.99 -29.26 -9.53
C PHE A 22 -3.13 -30.20 -10.38
N TYR A 23 -1.80 -30.07 -10.32
CA TYR A 23 -0.88 -30.89 -11.09
C TYR A 23 -0.27 -32.00 -10.22
N PRO A 24 0.20 -33.10 -10.82
CA PRO A 24 0.91 -34.15 -10.10
C PRO A 24 2.15 -33.58 -9.40
N ARG A 25 2.35 -33.97 -8.13
CA ARG A 25 3.59 -33.64 -7.42
C ARG A 25 4.61 -34.73 -7.71
N ILE A 26 5.73 -34.32 -8.29
CA ILE A 26 6.89 -35.19 -8.54
C ILE A 26 7.92 -34.92 -7.45
N SER A 27 8.44 -35.97 -6.81
CA SER A 27 9.53 -35.88 -5.84
C SER A 27 10.57 -36.94 -6.11
N LEU A 28 11.84 -36.54 -6.05
CA LEU A 28 13.01 -37.41 -6.24
C LEU A 28 13.81 -37.41 -4.94
N GLY A 29 14.07 -38.60 -4.40
CA GLY A 29 14.82 -38.77 -3.16
C GLY A 29 16.23 -39.28 -3.46
N LEU A 30 17.24 -38.73 -2.78
CA LEU A 30 18.59 -39.30 -2.73
C LEU A 30 18.88 -39.66 -1.28
N GLY A 31 19.23 -40.91 -1.04
CA GLY A 31 19.69 -41.40 0.25
C GLY A 31 21.11 -41.92 0.14
N ALA A 32 21.94 -41.66 1.14
CA ALA A 32 23.25 -42.28 1.28
C ALA A 32 23.57 -42.42 2.77
N GLY A 33 24.37 -43.42 3.11
CA GLY A 33 24.73 -43.68 4.49
C GLY A 33 25.67 -44.85 4.62
N TYR A 34 25.86 -45.29 5.86
CA TYR A 34 26.62 -46.49 6.18
C TYR A 34 25.69 -47.46 6.92
N GLN A 35 25.71 -48.72 6.52
CA GLN A 35 24.97 -49.78 7.18
C GLN A 35 25.93 -50.93 7.45
N ALA A 36 26.17 -51.21 8.73
CA ALA A 36 27.07 -52.26 9.18
C ALA A 36 26.41 -53.07 10.30
N VAL A 37 26.65 -54.38 10.32
CA VAL A 37 26.19 -55.28 11.39
C VAL A 37 27.15 -55.21 12.59
N GLU A 38 28.44 -54.96 12.35
CA GLU A 38 29.49 -54.84 13.35
C GLU A 38 30.42 -53.65 13.03
N ALA A 39 31.28 -53.26 13.98
CA ALA A 39 32.30 -52.24 13.75
C ALA A 39 33.44 -52.77 12.87
N PRO A 40 34.08 -51.93 12.04
CA PRO A 40 33.86 -50.49 11.90
C PRO A 40 32.60 -50.15 11.09
N ILE A 41 31.81 -49.21 11.63
CA ILE A 41 30.54 -48.79 11.02
C ILE A 41 30.79 -47.97 9.73
N VAL A 42 31.89 -47.21 9.69
CA VAL A 42 32.27 -46.36 8.55
C VAL A 42 33.43 -47.01 7.80
N SER A 43 33.13 -47.57 6.63
CA SER A 43 34.10 -48.15 5.70
C SER A 43 33.59 -48.05 4.27
N ALA A 44 34.46 -48.28 3.27
CA ALA A 44 34.06 -48.28 1.86
C ALA A 44 33.01 -49.37 1.56
N ASP A 45 33.09 -50.51 2.25
CA ASP A 45 32.22 -51.66 2.02
C ASP A 45 30.88 -51.57 2.77
N THR A 46 30.82 -50.78 3.85
CA THR A 46 29.58 -50.52 4.60
C THR A 46 28.82 -49.30 4.07
N GLY A 47 29.39 -48.57 3.12
CA GLY A 47 28.75 -47.44 2.46
C GLY A 47 27.67 -47.88 1.49
N PHE A 48 26.52 -47.20 1.53
CA PHE A 48 25.47 -47.35 0.54
C PHE A 48 24.99 -45.99 0.04
N TRP A 49 24.49 -45.98 -1.18
CA TRP A 49 23.74 -44.87 -1.73
C TRP A 49 22.58 -45.43 -2.55
N ALA A 50 21.48 -44.69 -2.56
CA ALA A 50 20.27 -45.04 -3.28
C ALA A 50 19.62 -43.77 -3.82
N LEU A 51 19.43 -43.73 -5.13
CA LEU A 51 18.51 -42.79 -5.74
C LEU A 51 17.12 -43.42 -5.72
N GLY A 52 16.30 -42.97 -4.77
CA GLY A 52 14.96 -43.52 -4.49
C GLY A 52 13.88 -42.92 -5.39
N PRO A 53 12.74 -43.62 -5.53
CA PRO A 53 11.86 -43.51 -6.69
C PRO A 53 11.29 -42.11 -6.89
N ILE A 54 11.04 -41.80 -8.16
CA ILE A 54 10.22 -40.66 -8.57
C ILE A 54 8.80 -40.92 -8.07
N ASN A 55 8.47 -40.42 -6.88
CA ASN A 55 7.12 -40.52 -6.34
C ASN A 55 6.26 -39.46 -7.01
N THR A 56 5.24 -39.91 -7.73
CA THR A 56 4.23 -39.04 -8.36
C THR A 56 2.90 -39.24 -7.64
N ILE A 57 2.42 -38.19 -6.98
CA ILE A 57 1.13 -38.22 -6.27
C ILE A 57 0.11 -37.42 -7.08
N PHE A 58 -1.01 -38.07 -7.42
CA PHE A 58 -2.15 -37.43 -8.08
C PHE A 58 -3.42 -37.62 -7.23
N ASN A 59 -3.99 -36.51 -6.76
CA ASN A 59 -5.22 -36.52 -5.98
C ASN A 59 -6.44 -36.49 -6.91
N LEU A 60 -7.07 -37.63 -7.13
CA LEU A 60 -8.22 -37.76 -8.04
C LEU A 60 -9.49 -37.11 -7.48
N PHE A 61 -9.69 -37.18 -6.15
CA PHE A 61 -10.85 -36.60 -5.47
C PHE A 61 -10.40 -35.83 -4.22
N ASP A 62 -10.93 -34.63 -4.02
CA ASP A 62 -10.58 -33.75 -2.90
C ASP A 62 -11.77 -32.94 -2.37
N GLY A 63 -13.00 -33.30 -2.76
CA GLY A 63 -14.22 -32.59 -2.35
C GLY A 63 -14.27 -31.11 -2.78
N GLY A 64 -13.48 -30.70 -3.77
CA GLY A 64 -13.38 -29.29 -4.18
C GLY A 64 -12.42 -28.44 -3.33
N GLY A 65 -11.68 -29.05 -2.39
CA GLY A 65 -10.77 -28.33 -1.51
C GLY A 65 -9.68 -27.52 -2.23
N ARG A 66 -9.18 -27.99 -3.38
CA ARG A 66 -8.24 -27.20 -4.22
C ARG A 66 -8.91 -26.00 -4.89
N ARG A 67 -10.16 -26.15 -5.35
CA ARG A 67 -10.90 -25.03 -5.94
C ARG A 67 -11.19 -23.96 -4.90
N ALA A 68 -11.58 -24.35 -3.69
CA ALA A 68 -11.79 -23.44 -2.57
C ALA A 68 -10.50 -22.67 -2.22
N ARG A 69 -9.35 -23.36 -2.11
CA ARG A 69 -8.04 -22.72 -1.86
C ARG A 69 -7.62 -21.75 -2.97
N LEU A 70 -7.90 -22.10 -4.22
CA LEU A 70 -7.65 -21.20 -5.35
C LEU A 70 -8.54 -19.96 -5.30
N ALA A 71 -9.83 -20.13 -4.96
CA ALA A 71 -10.76 -19.02 -4.80
C ALA A 71 -10.32 -18.08 -3.66
N MET A 72 -9.95 -18.64 -2.50
CA MET A 72 -9.41 -17.88 -1.38
C MET A 72 -8.17 -17.08 -1.78
N SER A 73 -7.20 -17.71 -2.45
CA SER A 73 -5.98 -17.01 -2.89
C SER A 73 -6.25 -15.89 -3.89
N ARG A 74 -7.32 -16.02 -4.71
CA ARG A 74 -7.74 -14.95 -5.63
C ARG A 74 -8.43 -13.81 -4.88
N ALA A 75 -9.31 -14.12 -3.93
CA ALA A 75 -9.97 -13.13 -3.09
C ALA A 75 -8.94 -12.28 -2.30
N ASP A 76 -7.94 -12.93 -1.70
CA ASP A 76 -6.84 -12.22 -1.01
C ASP A 76 -6.08 -11.25 -1.93
N TYR A 77 -5.85 -11.66 -3.18
CA TYR A 77 -5.22 -10.80 -4.19
C TYR A 77 -6.11 -9.62 -4.59
N GLU A 78 -7.41 -9.87 -4.78
CA GLU A 78 -8.39 -8.82 -5.13
C GLU A 78 -8.53 -7.79 -4.00
N GLU A 79 -8.53 -8.23 -2.74
CA GLU A 79 -8.52 -7.35 -1.57
C GLU A 79 -7.28 -6.44 -1.56
N LEU A 80 -6.09 -7.02 -1.73
CA LEU A 80 -4.84 -6.25 -1.77
C LEU A 80 -4.79 -5.29 -2.97
N ALA A 81 -5.31 -5.71 -4.12
CA ALA A 81 -5.41 -4.86 -5.31
C ALA A 81 -6.36 -3.69 -5.09
N ALA A 82 -7.50 -3.93 -4.43
CA ALA A 82 -8.46 -2.89 -4.06
C ALA A 82 -7.84 -1.88 -3.08
N GLY A 83 -7.12 -2.36 -2.06
CA GLY A 83 -6.40 -1.50 -1.13
C GLY A 83 -5.35 -0.62 -1.82
N TYR A 84 -4.57 -1.19 -2.75
CA TYR A 84 -3.63 -0.41 -3.56
C TYR A 84 -4.33 0.65 -4.40
N ARG A 85 -5.45 0.30 -5.05
CA ARG A 85 -6.25 1.25 -5.83
C ARG A 85 -6.77 2.38 -4.96
N GLN A 86 -7.28 2.08 -3.76
CA GLN A 86 -7.76 3.08 -2.82
C GLN A 86 -6.65 4.05 -2.42
N THR A 87 -5.47 3.56 -2.06
CA THR A 87 -4.34 4.44 -1.71
C THR A 87 -3.97 5.41 -2.85
N VAL A 88 -4.07 4.96 -4.10
CA VAL A 88 -3.80 5.83 -5.27
C VAL A 88 -4.91 6.88 -5.44
N LEU A 89 -6.17 6.50 -5.23
CA LEU A 89 -7.30 7.43 -5.32
C LEU A 89 -7.26 8.47 -4.21
N ASP A 90 -6.95 8.06 -2.97
CA ASP A 90 -6.81 8.95 -1.82
C ASP A 90 -5.69 9.97 -2.08
N ALA A 91 -4.54 9.51 -2.57
CA ALA A 91 -3.43 10.39 -2.93
C ALA A 91 -3.79 11.37 -4.06
N PHE A 92 -4.63 10.95 -5.01
CA PHE A 92 -5.11 11.84 -6.07
C PHE A 92 -6.07 12.90 -5.52
N GLN A 93 -7.00 12.49 -4.65
CA GLN A 93 -7.93 13.39 -3.97
C GLN A 93 -7.19 14.42 -3.12
N GLU A 94 -6.18 14.02 -2.36
CA GLU A 94 -5.38 14.95 -1.54
C GLU A 94 -4.69 16.03 -2.39
N VAL A 95 -4.21 15.68 -3.59
CA VAL A 95 -3.62 16.65 -4.52
C VAL A 95 -4.68 17.61 -5.05
N GLU A 96 -5.85 17.11 -5.44
CA GLU A 96 -6.96 17.92 -5.94
C GLU A 96 -7.48 18.89 -4.87
N ASP A 97 -7.64 18.41 -3.63
CA ASP A 97 -8.04 19.22 -2.48
C ASP A 97 -7.00 20.31 -2.17
N GLY A 98 -5.70 19.97 -2.26
CA GLY A 98 -4.60 20.90 -2.07
C GLY A 98 -4.58 22.01 -3.11
N LEU A 99 -4.76 21.67 -4.38
CA LEU A 99 -4.84 22.62 -5.48
C LEU A 99 -6.05 23.55 -5.35
N SER A 100 -7.22 22.99 -5.07
CA SER A 100 -8.46 23.76 -4.88
C SER A 100 -8.36 24.73 -3.70
N ARG A 101 -7.71 24.30 -2.60
CA ARG A 101 -7.45 25.16 -1.44
C ARG A 101 -6.50 26.31 -1.80
N MET A 102 -5.46 26.05 -2.58
CA MET A 102 -4.51 27.09 -2.99
C MET A 102 -5.16 28.14 -3.89
N ASP A 103 -6.03 27.72 -4.81
CA ASP A 103 -6.81 28.63 -5.65
C ASP A 103 -7.75 29.52 -4.81
N ALA A 104 -8.50 28.91 -3.88
CA ALA A 104 -9.37 29.64 -2.95
C ALA A 104 -8.61 30.67 -2.10
N LEU A 105 -7.44 30.28 -1.55
CA LEU A 105 -6.59 31.17 -0.77
C LEU A 105 -6.05 32.33 -1.60
N THR A 106 -5.74 32.10 -2.87
CA THR A 106 -5.30 33.16 -3.79
C THR A 106 -6.40 34.19 -4.03
N GLY A 107 -7.64 33.75 -4.18
CA GLY A 107 -8.81 34.62 -4.24
C GLY A 107 -9.00 35.44 -2.96
N GLN A 108 -8.90 34.80 -1.78
CA GLN A 108 -9.03 35.46 -0.49
C GLN A 108 -7.94 36.52 -0.25
N ASP A 109 -6.68 36.23 -0.59
CA ASP A 109 -5.57 37.19 -0.48
C ASP A 109 -5.83 38.44 -1.34
N ARG A 110 -6.37 38.26 -2.54
CA ARG A 110 -6.74 39.38 -3.42
C ARG A 110 -7.82 40.27 -2.79
N GLU A 111 -8.88 39.68 -2.26
CA GLU A 111 -9.97 40.43 -1.58
C GLU A 111 -9.48 41.14 -0.32
N GLN A 112 -8.64 40.48 0.49
CA GLN A 112 -8.03 41.10 1.66
C GLN A 112 -7.15 42.30 1.30
N ARG A 113 -6.38 42.22 0.22
CA ARG A 113 -5.60 43.38 -0.28
C ARG A 113 -6.49 44.54 -0.69
N ILE A 114 -7.62 44.27 -1.37
CA ILE A 114 -8.59 45.30 -1.76
C ILE A 114 -9.20 45.95 -0.51
N ALA A 115 -9.62 45.15 0.46
CA ALA A 115 -10.18 45.65 1.72
C ALA A 115 -9.17 46.51 2.51
N ALA A 116 -7.91 46.07 2.60
CA ALA A 116 -6.84 46.83 3.25
C ALA A 116 -6.59 48.18 2.56
N GLN A 117 -6.58 48.21 1.22
CA GLN A 117 -6.45 49.46 0.47
C GLN A 117 -7.65 50.39 0.68
N ALA A 118 -8.87 49.85 0.76
CA ALA A 118 -10.07 50.65 1.03
C ALA A 118 -10.06 51.23 2.45
N ALA A 119 -9.65 50.46 3.45
CA ALA A 119 -9.50 50.93 4.83
C ALA A 119 -8.46 52.05 4.94
N ALA A 120 -7.30 51.91 4.29
CA ALA A 120 -6.28 52.97 4.24
C ALA A 120 -6.79 54.26 3.61
N ARG A 121 -7.62 54.17 2.55
CA ARG A 121 -8.27 55.35 1.95
C ARG A 121 -9.29 56.00 2.90
N ALA A 122 -10.07 55.20 3.62
CA ALA A 122 -11.05 55.71 4.58
C ALA A 122 -10.37 56.42 5.76
N GLU A 123 -9.26 55.86 6.26
CA GLU A 123 -8.42 56.49 7.29
C GLU A 123 -7.88 57.85 6.82
N GLY A 124 -7.33 57.92 5.60
CA GLY A 124 -6.84 59.16 5.01
C GLY A 124 -7.92 60.24 4.95
N LEU A 125 -9.12 59.88 4.49
CA LEU A 125 -10.26 60.80 4.43
C LEU A 125 -10.73 61.26 5.81
N ALA A 126 -10.69 60.38 6.82
CA ALA A 126 -11.03 60.73 8.20
C ALA A 126 -10.02 61.72 8.79
N LEU A 127 -8.72 61.51 8.53
CA LEU A 127 -7.64 62.42 8.94
C LEU A 127 -7.72 63.79 8.25
N GLU A 128 -8.06 63.84 6.96
CA GLU A 128 -8.31 65.09 6.24
C GLU A 128 -9.47 65.87 6.87
N ARG A 129 -10.62 65.21 7.12
CA ARG A 129 -11.79 65.84 7.78
C ARG A 129 -11.48 66.33 9.19
N TYR A 130 -10.65 65.60 9.94
CA TYR A 130 -10.18 66.01 11.26
C TYR A 130 -9.31 67.27 11.18
N ARG A 131 -8.41 67.35 10.20
CA ARG A 131 -7.51 68.51 9.99
C ARG A 131 -8.23 69.74 9.45
N ASP A 132 -9.21 69.56 8.58
CA ASP A 132 -10.01 70.64 7.98
C ASP A 132 -11.05 71.24 8.96
N GLY A 133 -11.05 70.80 10.22
CA GLY A 133 -11.64 71.56 11.33
C GLY A 133 -13.06 71.16 11.74
N ALA A 134 -13.47 69.90 11.55
CA ALA A 134 -14.80 69.42 11.92
C ALA A 134 -14.78 68.17 12.82
N ALA A 135 -14.25 68.29 14.05
CA ALA A 135 -14.86 67.76 15.27
C ALA A 135 -13.94 67.97 16.49
N ASP A 136 -14.54 68.55 17.52
CA ASP A 136 -14.03 68.70 18.88
C ASP A 136 -13.69 67.35 19.52
N TYR A 137 -12.78 67.40 20.48
CA TYR A 137 -12.00 66.31 21.07
C TYR A 137 -12.79 65.40 22.04
N LEU A 138 -14.01 64.98 21.70
CA LEU A 138 -14.74 64.01 22.51
C LEU A 138 -15.40 62.93 21.64
N GLU A 139 -15.14 61.67 22.01
CA GLU A 139 -15.80 60.43 21.56
C GLU A 139 -15.00 59.53 20.59
N VAL A 140 -13.76 59.17 20.98
CA VAL A 140 -13.10 57.93 20.50
C VAL A 140 -12.53 57.17 21.70
N THR A 141 -13.42 56.70 22.58
CA THR A 141 -13.15 55.58 23.49
C THR A 141 -14.42 54.74 23.68
N THR A 142 -14.75 53.90 22.69
CA THR A 142 -15.48 52.63 22.84
C THR A 142 -15.37 51.84 21.55
#